data_AF-A0A538EJR0-F1
#
_entry.id   AF-A0A538EJR0-F1
#
_cell.length_a   1.000
_cell.length_b   1.000
_cell.length_c   1.000
_cell.angle_alpha   90.00
_cell.angle_beta   90.00
_cell.angle_gamma   90.00
#
_symmetry.space_group_name_H-M   'P 1'
#
loop_
_entity.id
_entity.type
_entity.pdbx_description
1 polymer ?
#
loop_
_entity_poly.entity_id
_entity_poly.type
_entity_poly.pdbx_seq_one_letter_code
_entity_poly.pdbx_strand_id
1 'polypeptide(L)'
;MPGGSAAWCCQALASVLIICFNQLINTFLSQRWDDLLFAHWPVDPDELRAFLPAGVQPDVREDRAWVGVVAFRMTDTRAGGLFPPRGLGSIPELNLRTYVRVGARRGVWFITLDTSSPLFVGVGRTLYGLAYRRADMIVARHGSRIYYASVHADRAFVASYEPVGPAAAPERGSLEEWLVERYRLFALRAGDLVGAEVAHSPWLLQTADASIELNTLAPAGLTLAGLPLLHFSRGVDAVIGAPCRVGALTHHARHGRPVPEADRPAGLELLAGARRG
;
A
#
# COMPACT_ATOMS: atom_id res chain seq x y z
N MET A 1 22.99 2.07 33.21
CA MET A 1 21.65 2.62 32.91
C MET A 1 21.09 1.96 31.65
N PRO A 2 20.30 0.87 31.74
CA PRO A 2 19.54 0.36 30.59
C PRO A 2 18.03 0.42 30.90
N GLY A 3 17.36 1.50 30.49
CA GLY A 3 15.94 1.73 30.77
C GLY A 3 15.06 1.89 29.53
N GLY A 4 15.57 1.58 28.34
CA GLY A 4 14.93 1.97 27.07
C GLY A 4 14.25 0.86 26.27
N SER A 5 14.40 -0.42 26.62
CA SER A 5 13.90 -1.52 25.76
C SER A 5 12.49 -2.00 26.13
N ALA A 6 12.19 -2.13 27.42
CA ALA A 6 10.91 -2.69 27.89
C ALA A 6 9.70 -1.76 27.70
N ALA A 7 9.91 -0.45 27.79
CA ALA A 7 8.83 0.54 27.68
C ALA A 7 8.23 0.65 26.26
N TRP A 8 9.01 0.36 25.22
CA TRP A 8 8.59 0.51 23.82
C TRP A 8 7.95 -0.76 23.25
N CYS A 9 8.38 -1.94 23.71
CA CYS A 9 7.68 -3.20 23.46
C CYS A 9 6.21 -3.08 23.92
N CYS A 10 5.99 -2.49 25.10
CA CYS A 10 4.64 -2.19 25.60
C CYS A 10 3.86 -1.21 24.72
N GLN A 11 4.49 -0.30 23.96
CA GLN A 11 3.78 0.76 23.24
C GLN A 11 3.42 0.36 21.80
N ALA A 12 4.27 -0.42 21.13
CA ALA A 12 3.91 -1.11 19.89
C ALA A 12 2.89 -2.23 20.16
N LEU A 13 3.09 -3.04 21.20
CA LEU A 13 2.09 -4.01 21.64
C LEU A 13 0.80 -3.33 22.10
N ALA A 14 0.85 -2.18 22.79
CA ALA A 14 -0.37 -1.44 23.16
C ALA A 14 -1.07 -0.85 21.95
N SER A 15 -0.35 -0.35 20.94
CA SER A 15 -0.97 0.14 19.70
C SER A 15 -1.63 -1.01 18.93
N VAL A 16 -0.96 -2.17 18.85
CA VAL A 16 -1.52 -3.41 18.27
C VAL A 16 -2.69 -3.93 19.11
N LEU A 17 -2.62 -3.91 20.44
CA LEU A 17 -3.68 -4.36 21.35
C LEU A 17 -4.88 -3.42 21.34
N ILE A 18 -4.69 -2.10 21.23
CA ILE A 18 -5.77 -1.11 21.08
C ILE A 18 -6.44 -1.27 19.72
N ILE A 19 -5.68 -1.53 18.65
CA ILE A 19 -6.22 -1.88 17.34
C ILE A 19 -6.99 -3.20 17.43
N CYS A 20 -6.40 -4.29 17.95
CA CYS A 20 -7.07 -5.58 18.13
C CYS A 20 -8.34 -5.49 18.99
N PHE A 21 -8.34 -4.68 20.06
CA PHE A 21 -9.48 -4.50 20.96
C PHE A 21 -10.62 -3.69 20.32
N ASN A 22 -10.33 -2.61 19.59
CA ASN A 22 -11.36 -1.87 18.83
C ASN A 22 -11.91 -2.69 17.64
N GLN A 23 -11.13 -3.63 17.10
CA GLN A 23 -11.47 -4.41 15.89
C GLN A 23 -12.31 -5.67 16.18
N LEU A 24 -12.35 -6.16 17.43
CA LEU A 24 -13.30 -7.20 17.86
C LEU A 24 -14.77 -6.75 17.71
N ILE A 25 -15.04 -5.44 17.68
CA ILE A 25 -16.38 -4.87 17.53
C ILE A 25 -16.65 -4.42 16.07
N ASN A 26 -15.63 -4.35 15.19
CA ASN A 26 -15.71 -3.75 13.85
C ASN A 26 -15.06 -4.57 12.71
N THR A 27 -14.85 -5.88 12.89
CA THR A 27 -14.27 -6.76 11.86
C THR A 27 -15.18 -6.84 10.63
N PHE A 28 -14.73 -6.29 9.50
CA PHE A 28 -15.46 -6.36 8.23
C PHE A 28 -15.09 -7.62 7.44
N LEU A 29 -13.79 -7.86 7.24
CA LEU A 29 -13.26 -9.02 6.54
C LEU A 29 -11.99 -9.53 7.25
N SER A 30 -11.92 -10.82 7.57
CA SER A 30 -10.70 -11.46 8.09
C SER A 30 -10.23 -12.55 7.14
N GLN A 31 -8.93 -12.67 6.96
CA GLN A 31 -8.28 -13.58 6.02
C GLN A 31 -6.99 -14.11 6.63
N ARG A 32 -6.57 -15.28 6.17
CA ARG A 32 -5.20 -15.74 6.37
C ARG A 32 -4.44 -15.57 5.06
N TRP A 33 -3.23 -15.02 5.13
CA TRP A 33 -2.35 -14.88 3.99
C TRP A 33 -1.19 -15.83 4.15
N ASP A 34 -0.99 -16.73 3.20
CA ASP A 34 -0.01 -17.81 3.28
C ASP A 34 1.05 -17.71 2.20
N ASP A 35 2.28 -18.08 2.58
CA ASP A 35 3.41 -18.33 1.68
C ASP A 35 3.67 -17.12 0.75
N LEU A 36 3.93 -15.94 1.33
CA LEU A 36 4.07 -14.69 0.60
C LEU A 36 5.48 -14.53 0.01
N LEU A 37 5.54 -14.16 -1.27
CA LEU A 37 6.70 -13.53 -1.89
C LEU A 37 6.50 -12.02 -1.92
N PHE A 38 7.48 -11.29 -1.37
CA PHE A 38 7.63 -9.85 -1.56
C PHE A 38 8.81 -9.59 -2.49
N ALA A 39 8.55 -9.02 -3.67
CA ALA A 39 9.59 -8.57 -4.60
C ALA A 39 9.48 -7.05 -4.78
N HIS A 40 10.54 -6.30 -4.46
CA HIS A 40 10.52 -4.84 -4.46
C HIS A 40 11.56 -4.25 -5.40
N TRP A 41 11.14 -3.27 -6.21
CA TRP A 41 12.02 -2.51 -7.08
C TRP A 41 12.01 -1.03 -6.69
N PRO A 42 13.20 -0.39 -6.63
CA PRO A 42 13.27 1.05 -6.48
C PRO A 42 12.96 1.72 -7.82
N VAL A 43 12.02 2.66 -7.82
CA VAL A 43 11.59 3.40 -9.02
C VAL A 43 11.82 4.89 -8.84
N ASP A 44 11.79 5.61 -9.95
CA ASP A 44 11.75 7.07 -9.95
C ASP A 44 10.41 7.54 -9.34
N PRO A 45 10.42 8.41 -8.30
CA PRO A 45 9.20 9.00 -7.75
C PRO A 45 8.33 9.72 -8.79
N ASP A 46 8.93 10.32 -9.82
CA ASP A 46 8.21 11.08 -10.85
C ASP A 46 7.48 10.15 -11.84
N GLU A 47 8.10 9.02 -12.22
CA GLU A 47 7.41 7.96 -12.98
C GLU A 47 6.16 7.49 -12.21
N LEU A 48 6.33 7.25 -10.90
CA LEU A 48 5.25 6.76 -10.06
C LEU A 48 4.11 7.78 -9.88
N ARG A 49 4.46 9.07 -9.83
CA ARG A 49 3.50 10.17 -9.61
C ARG A 49 2.40 10.20 -10.66
N ALA A 50 2.68 9.78 -11.89
CA ALA A 50 1.73 9.70 -13.00
C ALA A 50 0.60 8.68 -12.76
N PHE A 51 0.82 7.69 -11.89
CA PHE A 51 -0.15 6.63 -11.56
C PHE A 51 -0.97 6.93 -10.30
N LEU A 52 -0.72 8.07 -9.65
CA LEU A 52 -1.36 8.46 -8.40
C LEU A 52 -2.31 9.63 -8.60
N PRO A 53 -3.52 9.59 -8.02
CA PRO A 53 -4.44 10.71 -8.12
C PRO A 53 -3.95 11.94 -7.35
N ALA A 54 -4.59 13.08 -7.60
CA ALA A 54 -4.33 14.30 -6.83
C ALA A 54 -4.51 14.04 -5.32
N GLY A 55 -3.63 14.63 -4.50
CA GLY A 55 -3.65 14.45 -3.04
C GLY A 55 -3.00 13.15 -2.53
N VAL A 56 -2.59 12.24 -3.42
CA VAL A 56 -1.81 11.04 -3.08
C VAL A 56 -0.38 11.23 -3.58
N GLN A 57 0.59 11.21 -2.67
CA GLN A 57 2.00 11.41 -2.98
C GLN A 57 2.76 10.09 -2.86
N PRO A 58 3.76 9.82 -3.70
CA PRO A 58 4.73 8.75 -3.46
C PRO A 58 5.33 8.87 -2.04
N ASP A 59 5.41 7.77 -1.31
CA ASP A 59 6.22 7.72 -0.09
C ASP A 59 7.66 7.41 -0.51
N VAL A 60 8.55 8.39 -0.36
CA VAL A 60 9.93 8.32 -0.81
C VAL A 60 10.85 8.02 0.38
N ARG A 61 11.83 7.15 0.15
CA ARG A 61 12.90 6.84 1.08
C ARG A 61 14.23 6.89 0.33
N GLU A 62 15.19 7.64 0.87
CA GLU A 62 16.52 7.79 0.28
C GLU A 62 16.42 8.16 -1.22
N ASP A 63 15.57 9.16 -1.50
CA ASP A 63 15.28 9.70 -2.84
C ASP A 63 14.68 8.71 -3.85
N ARG A 64 14.29 7.51 -3.40
CA ARG A 64 13.63 6.49 -4.23
C ARG A 64 12.20 6.23 -3.75
N ALA A 65 11.29 6.10 -4.72
CA ALA A 65 10.02 5.44 -4.49
C ALA A 65 10.19 3.94 -4.72
N TRP A 66 9.19 3.15 -4.30
CA TRP A 66 9.27 1.70 -4.40
C TRP A 66 7.97 1.11 -4.92
N VAL A 67 8.10 0.08 -5.74
CA VAL A 67 6.99 -0.74 -6.23
C VAL A 67 7.22 -2.17 -5.77
N GLY A 68 6.18 -2.78 -5.22
CA GLY A 68 6.17 -4.15 -4.74
C GLY A 68 5.26 -5.02 -5.59
N VAL A 69 5.77 -6.17 -6.00
CA VAL A 69 4.95 -7.31 -6.40
C VAL A 69 4.83 -8.24 -5.19
N VAL A 70 3.60 -8.48 -4.74
CA VAL A 70 3.34 -9.37 -3.59
C VAL A 70 2.44 -10.51 -4.03
N ALA A 71 3.01 -11.71 -4.14
CA ALA A 71 2.32 -12.92 -4.57
C ALA A 71 2.07 -13.82 -3.36
N PHE A 72 0.83 -14.27 -3.19
CA PHE A 72 0.45 -15.05 -2.02
C PHE A 72 -0.88 -15.78 -2.25
N ARG A 73 -1.30 -16.58 -1.26
CA ARG A 73 -2.62 -17.20 -1.22
C ARG A 73 -3.41 -16.66 -0.04
N MET A 74 -4.65 -16.29 -0.31
CA MET A 74 -5.66 -16.06 0.72
C MET A 74 -6.33 -17.38 1.07
N THR A 75 -6.34 -17.72 2.35
CA THR A 75 -7.07 -18.85 2.93
C THR A 75 -7.99 -18.33 4.04
N ASP A 76 -8.90 -19.18 4.52
CA ASP A 76 -9.71 -18.91 5.71
C ASP A 76 -10.44 -17.55 5.74
N THR A 77 -10.93 -17.10 4.58
CA THR A 77 -11.61 -15.80 4.50
C THR A 77 -13.00 -15.85 5.13
N ARG A 78 -13.27 -14.93 6.06
CA ARG A 78 -14.53 -14.77 6.80
C ARG A 78 -14.98 -13.32 6.73
N ALA A 79 -16.27 -13.08 6.49
CA ALA A 79 -16.87 -11.75 6.50
C ALA A 79 -17.77 -11.60 7.74
N GLY A 80 -17.60 -10.53 8.53
CA GLY A 80 -18.44 -10.25 9.70
C GLY A 80 -18.57 -11.40 10.70
N GLY A 81 -17.51 -12.20 10.92
CA GLY A 81 -17.53 -13.35 11.83
C GLY A 81 -18.28 -14.60 11.34
N LEU A 82 -18.84 -14.58 10.12
CA LEU A 82 -19.47 -15.75 9.51
C LEU A 82 -18.40 -16.75 9.05
N PHE A 83 -18.70 -18.06 9.19
CA PHE A 83 -17.86 -19.13 8.67
C PHE A 83 -17.53 -18.92 7.19
N PRO A 84 -16.33 -19.34 6.73
CA PRO A 84 -15.95 -19.17 5.34
C PRO A 84 -17.05 -19.74 4.44
N PRO A 85 -17.51 -19.01 3.41
CA PRO A 85 -18.49 -19.57 2.51
C PRO A 85 -17.91 -20.86 1.93
N ARG A 86 -18.65 -21.96 2.06
CA ARG A 86 -18.20 -23.28 1.62
C ARG A 86 -17.73 -23.20 0.17
N GLY A 87 -16.50 -23.65 -0.09
CA GLY A 87 -15.96 -23.75 -1.45
C GLY A 87 -15.03 -22.62 -1.90
N LEU A 88 -14.73 -21.60 -1.07
CA LEU A 88 -13.74 -20.60 -1.49
C LEU A 88 -12.29 -21.12 -1.55
N GLY A 89 -11.96 -22.22 -0.88
CA GLY A 89 -10.62 -22.83 -0.98
C GLY A 89 -9.48 -21.85 -0.72
N SER A 90 -8.31 -22.15 -1.29
CA SER A 90 -7.14 -21.27 -1.31
C SER A 90 -7.18 -20.40 -2.57
N ILE A 91 -7.22 -19.09 -2.41
CA ILE A 91 -7.37 -18.14 -3.51
C ILE A 91 -6.06 -17.38 -3.72
N PRO A 92 -5.36 -17.58 -4.85
CA PRO A 92 -4.20 -16.75 -5.16
C PRO A 92 -4.58 -15.27 -5.33
N GLU A 93 -3.71 -14.40 -4.83
CA GLU A 93 -3.77 -12.96 -5.02
C GLU A 93 -2.38 -12.40 -5.32
N LEU A 94 -2.31 -11.49 -6.29
CA LEU A 94 -1.09 -10.84 -6.74
C LEU A 94 -1.29 -9.33 -6.72
N ASN A 95 -0.53 -8.65 -5.86
CA ASN A 95 -0.53 -7.20 -5.80
C ASN A 95 0.56 -6.65 -6.70
N LEU A 96 0.24 -5.66 -7.54
CA LEU A 96 1.21 -4.65 -7.98
C LEU A 96 0.89 -3.38 -7.18
N ARG A 97 1.69 -3.10 -6.16
CA ARG A 97 1.43 -2.02 -5.21
C ARG A 97 2.60 -1.06 -5.11
N THR A 98 2.31 0.14 -4.65
CA THR A 98 3.31 1.13 -4.28
C THR A 98 3.01 1.73 -2.91
N TYR A 99 3.94 2.53 -2.39
CA TYR A 99 3.88 3.14 -1.08
C TYR A 99 3.56 4.62 -1.22
N VAL A 100 2.57 5.08 -0.45
CA VAL A 100 2.03 6.43 -0.61
C VAL A 100 1.82 7.13 0.72
N ARG A 101 1.77 8.46 0.62
CA ARG A 101 1.39 9.37 1.69
C ARG A 101 0.14 10.16 1.30
N VAL A 102 -0.77 10.25 2.24
CA VAL A 102 -1.96 11.11 2.20
C VAL A 102 -1.95 11.98 3.46
N GLY A 103 -1.50 13.22 3.31
CA GLY A 103 -1.19 14.09 4.46
C GLY A 103 -0.12 13.47 5.36
N ALA A 104 -0.45 13.26 6.64
CA ALA A 104 0.43 12.61 7.61
C ALA A 104 0.34 11.07 7.61
N ARG A 105 -0.60 10.49 6.85
CA ARG A 105 -0.86 9.05 6.87
C ARG A 105 -0.07 8.35 5.76
N ARG A 106 0.60 7.24 6.11
CA ARG A 106 1.28 6.34 5.17
C ARG A 106 0.43 5.10 4.90
N GLY A 107 0.60 4.50 3.74
CA GLY A 107 -0.11 3.29 3.35
C GLY A 107 0.34 2.75 2.00
N VAL A 108 -0.40 1.77 1.50
CA VAL A 108 -0.22 1.21 0.15
C VAL A 108 -1.28 1.73 -0.80
N TRP A 109 -0.89 1.83 -2.06
CA TRP A 109 -1.77 2.05 -3.20
C TRP A 109 -1.60 0.89 -4.17
N PHE A 110 -2.70 0.24 -4.55
CA PHE A 110 -2.67 -0.85 -5.51
C PHE A 110 -2.79 -0.29 -6.93
N ILE A 111 -1.73 -0.43 -7.72
CA ILE A 111 -1.74 -0.11 -9.15
C ILE A 111 -2.63 -1.13 -9.84
N THR A 112 -2.42 -2.42 -9.55
CA THR A 112 -3.32 -3.51 -9.92
C THR A 112 -3.39 -4.54 -8.81
N LEU A 113 -4.50 -5.29 -8.78
CA LEU A 113 -4.73 -6.34 -7.82
C LEU A 113 -5.36 -7.54 -8.52
N ASP A 114 -4.61 -8.62 -8.72
CA ASP A 114 -5.11 -9.78 -9.47
C ASP A 114 -5.57 -10.86 -8.52
N THR A 115 -6.71 -11.46 -8.79
CA THR A 115 -7.20 -12.64 -8.07
C THR A 115 -7.94 -13.60 -9.00
N SER A 116 -7.92 -14.87 -8.66
CA SER A 116 -8.67 -15.91 -9.38
C SER A 116 -10.17 -15.89 -9.09
N SER A 117 -10.60 -15.23 -8.00
CA SER A 117 -11.99 -15.28 -7.53
C SER A 117 -12.82 -14.09 -8.00
N PRO A 118 -13.87 -14.30 -8.84
CA PRO A 118 -14.77 -13.23 -9.28
C PRO A 118 -15.50 -12.54 -8.13
N LEU A 119 -15.74 -13.26 -7.03
CA LEU A 119 -16.40 -12.72 -5.85
C LEU A 119 -15.54 -11.62 -5.21
N PHE A 120 -14.24 -11.88 -5.00
CA PHE A 120 -13.32 -10.89 -4.45
C PHE A 120 -13.14 -9.68 -5.38
N VAL A 121 -13.11 -9.92 -6.69
CA VAL A 121 -13.11 -8.82 -7.68
C VAL A 121 -14.32 -7.92 -7.48
N GLY A 122 -15.52 -8.49 -7.35
CA GLY A 122 -16.76 -7.73 -7.12
C GLY A 122 -16.74 -6.96 -5.79
N VAL A 123 -16.43 -7.64 -4.69
CA VAL A 123 -16.41 -7.04 -3.34
C VAL A 123 -15.37 -5.92 -3.24
N GLY A 124 -14.14 -6.16 -3.70
CA GLY A 124 -13.06 -5.18 -3.64
C GLY A 124 -13.32 -3.94 -4.49
N ARG A 125 -13.87 -4.10 -5.70
CA ARG A 125 -14.22 -2.96 -6.56
C ARG A 125 -15.38 -2.16 -5.98
N THR A 126 -16.46 -2.82 -5.58
CA THR A 126 -17.68 -2.14 -5.14
C THR A 126 -17.51 -1.47 -3.77
N LEU A 127 -16.85 -2.13 -2.82
CA LEU A 127 -16.72 -1.61 -1.46
C LEU A 127 -15.52 -0.68 -1.30
N TYR A 128 -14.36 -1.07 -1.81
CA TYR A 128 -13.11 -0.36 -1.56
C TYR A 128 -12.65 0.51 -2.75
N GLY A 129 -13.20 0.31 -3.96
CA GLY A 129 -12.70 0.99 -5.16
C GLY A 129 -11.34 0.46 -5.63
N LEU A 130 -10.99 -0.76 -5.24
CA LEU A 130 -9.70 -1.36 -5.58
C LEU A 130 -9.63 -1.75 -7.06
N ALA A 131 -8.43 -1.64 -7.64
CA ALA A 131 -8.14 -1.97 -9.03
C ALA A 131 -8.06 -3.50 -9.27
N TYR A 132 -9.06 -4.23 -8.79
CA TYR A 132 -9.12 -5.68 -8.94
C TYR A 132 -9.32 -6.10 -10.40
N ARG A 133 -8.54 -7.08 -10.82
CA ARG A 133 -8.64 -7.78 -12.10
C ARG A 133 -8.80 -9.27 -11.84
N ARG A 134 -9.68 -9.91 -12.61
CA ARG A 134 -9.77 -11.37 -12.61
C ARG A 134 -8.61 -11.92 -13.45
N ALA A 135 -7.82 -12.82 -12.88
CA ALA A 135 -6.71 -13.46 -13.56
C ALA A 135 -6.84 -14.99 -13.50
N ASP A 136 -6.27 -15.67 -14.49
CA ASP A 136 -6.06 -17.11 -14.43
C ASP A 136 -4.76 -17.36 -13.66
N MET A 137 -4.86 -18.13 -12.57
CA MET A 137 -3.77 -18.24 -11.62
C MET A 137 -3.55 -19.69 -11.20
N ILE A 138 -2.28 -20.06 -11.07
CA ILE A 138 -1.85 -21.38 -10.61
C ILE A 138 -0.87 -21.19 -9.47
N VAL A 139 -1.09 -21.92 -8.37
CA VAL A 139 -0.11 -22.02 -7.30
C VAL A 139 0.09 -23.48 -6.97
N ALA A 140 1.32 -23.95 -7.11
CA ALA A 140 1.72 -25.31 -6.77
C ALA A 140 2.87 -25.25 -5.75
N ARG A 141 2.97 -26.28 -4.91
CA ARG A 141 4.03 -26.41 -3.93
C ARG A 141 4.71 -27.76 -4.08
N HIS A 142 6.04 -27.75 -4.08
CA HIS A 142 6.87 -28.96 -4.04
C HIS A 142 7.95 -28.77 -2.98
N GLY A 143 7.84 -29.49 -1.87
CA GLY A 143 8.69 -29.28 -0.70
C GLY A 143 8.50 -27.88 -0.09
N SER A 144 9.59 -27.12 0.00
CA SER A 144 9.62 -25.71 0.43
C SER A 144 9.28 -24.72 -0.68
N ARG A 145 9.44 -25.12 -1.95
CA ARG A 145 9.32 -24.23 -3.11
C ARG A 145 7.88 -24.11 -3.58
N ILE A 146 7.51 -22.88 -3.89
CA ILE A 146 6.22 -22.48 -4.44
C ILE A 146 6.43 -22.05 -5.89
N TYR A 147 5.56 -22.52 -6.76
CA TYR A 147 5.46 -22.11 -8.16
C TYR A 147 4.19 -21.30 -8.32
N TYR A 148 4.31 -20.11 -8.88
CA TYR A 148 3.24 -19.13 -8.95
C TYR A 148 3.14 -18.58 -10.35
N ALA A 149 1.94 -18.64 -10.92
CA ALA A 149 1.62 -18.01 -12.19
C ALA A 149 0.32 -17.21 -12.07
N SER A 150 0.31 -16.03 -12.66
CA SER A 150 -0.88 -15.19 -12.85
C SER A 150 -0.86 -14.66 -14.28
N VAL A 151 -1.98 -14.79 -14.99
CA VAL A 151 -2.15 -14.28 -16.35
C VAL A 151 -3.47 -13.52 -16.46
N HIS A 152 -3.40 -12.29 -16.95
CA HIS A 152 -4.54 -11.43 -17.23
C HIS A 152 -4.31 -10.67 -18.55
N ALA A 153 -5.06 -11.01 -19.58
CA ALA A 153 -4.91 -10.44 -20.92
C ALA A 153 -3.45 -10.54 -21.42
N ASP A 154 -2.81 -9.41 -21.73
CA ASP A 154 -1.41 -9.29 -22.17
C ASP A 154 -0.39 -9.26 -21.02
N ARG A 155 -0.85 -9.40 -19.77
CA ARG A 155 -0.04 -9.25 -18.55
C ARG A 155 0.11 -10.56 -17.83
N ALA A 156 1.33 -10.85 -17.37
CA ALA A 156 1.64 -12.08 -16.67
C ALA A 156 2.73 -11.87 -15.62
N PHE A 157 2.67 -12.73 -14.59
CA PHE A 157 3.71 -12.90 -13.60
C PHE A 157 3.93 -14.39 -13.37
N VAL A 158 5.15 -14.85 -13.57
CA VAL A 158 5.58 -16.24 -13.34
C VAL A 158 6.83 -16.20 -12.48
N ALA A 159 6.75 -16.88 -11.34
CA ALA A 159 7.86 -16.98 -10.40
C ALA A 159 7.87 -18.33 -9.71
N SER A 160 9.06 -18.76 -9.28
CA SER A 160 9.23 -19.81 -8.28
C SER A 160 10.05 -19.29 -7.11
N TYR A 161 9.66 -19.61 -5.89
CA TYR A 161 10.31 -19.07 -4.70
C TYR A 161 10.23 -19.98 -3.48
N GLU A 162 11.22 -19.86 -2.60
CA GLU A 162 11.24 -20.55 -1.31
C GLU A 162 11.96 -19.75 -0.22
N PRO A 163 11.62 -19.97 1.06
CA PRO A 163 12.32 -19.34 2.17
C PRO A 163 13.74 -19.87 2.36
N VAL A 164 14.65 -18.97 2.70
CA VAL A 164 16.03 -19.27 3.10
C VAL A 164 16.33 -18.61 4.46
N GLY A 165 16.96 -19.37 5.35
CA GLY A 165 17.39 -18.88 6.67
C GLY A 165 16.26 -18.77 7.70
N PRO A 166 16.54 -18.26 8.91
CA PRO A 166 15.55 -18.11 9.96
C PRO A 166 14.57 -16.96 9.69
N ALA A 167 13.36 -17.06 10.21
CA ALA A 167 12.38 -15.98 10.15
C ALA A 167 12.60 -14.98 11.29
N ALA A 168 12.62 -13.69 10.97
CA ALA A 168 12.80 -12.61 11.94
C ALA A 168 11.91 -11.41 11.59
N ALA A 169 11.53 -10.64 12.60
CA ALA A 169 10.92 -9.34 12.36
C ALA A 169 11.94 -8.41 11.68
N PRO A 170 11.52 -7.53 10.76
CA PRO A 170 12.42 -6.55 10.17
C PRO A 170 13.00 -5.65 11.26
N GLU A 171 14.26 -5.24 11.08
CA GLU A 171 14.91 -4.34 12.02
C GLU A 171 14.26 -2.95 12.01
N ARG A 172 14.19 -2.32 13.18
CA ARG A 172 13.55 -1.02 13.32
C ARG A 172 14.29 0.04 12.50
N GLY A 173 13.56 0.79 11.69
CA GLY A 173 14.11 1.81 10.79
C GLY A 173 14.78 1.22 9.55
N SER A 174 14.80 -0.10 9.37
CA SER A 174 15.36 -0.74 8.18
C SER A 174 14.47 -0.51 6.95
N LEU A 175 15.02 -0.74 5.76
CA LEU A 175 14.27 -0.64 4.50
C LEU A 175 13.13 -1.66 4.47
N GLU A 176 13.39 -2.86 4.97
CA GLU A 176 12.42 -3.96 5.08
C GLU A 176 11.22 -3.55 5.92
N GLU A 177 11.43 -3.01 7.13
CA GLU A 177 10.34 -2.51 7.98
C GLU A 177 9.50 -1.47 7.22
N TRP A 178 10.17 -0.52 6.56
CA TRP A 178 9.48 0.52 5.80
C TRP A 178 8.71 -0.05 4.59
N LEU A 179 9.17 -1.12 3.94
CA LEU A 179 8.48 -1.73 2.81
C LEU A 179 7.27 -2.58 3.23
N VAL A 180 7.41 -3.41 4.28
CA VAL A 180 6.39 -4.42 4.59
C VAL A 180 5.38 -3.99 5.66
N GLU A 181 5.77 -3.11 6.60
CA GLU A 181 4.92 -2.71 7.72
C GLU A 181 3.95 -1.59 7.31
N ARG A 182 2.99 -1.95 6.45
CA ARG A 182 1.99 -1.05 5.87
C ARG A 182 0.56 -1.46 6.23
N TYR A 183 0.05 -0.87 7.30
CA TYR A 183 -1.24 -1.23 7.89
C TYR A 183 -2.45 -0.43 7.38
N ARG A 184 -2.31 0.21 6.21
CA ARG A 184 -3.38 1.00 5.61
C ARG A 184 -3.31 0.90 4.09
N LEU A 185 -4.47 0.73 3.47
CA LEU A 185 -4.64 0.90 2.04
C LEU A 185 -5.36 2.21 1.74
N PHE A 186 -5.06 2.78 0.58
CA PHE A 186 -5.79 3.88 -0.02
C PHE A 186 -6.30 3.47 -1.40
N ALA A 187 -7.46 3.99 -1.77
CA ALA A 187 -8.08 3.75 -3.06
C ALA A 187 -8.97 4.93 -3.46
N LEU A 188 -9.40 4.97 -4.72
CA LEU A 188 -10.41 5.90 -5.20
C LEU A 188 -11.73 5.16 -5.41
N ARG A 189 -12.80 5.65 -4.80
CA ARG A 189 -14.15 5.12 -4.97
C ARG A 189 -15.09 6.23 -5.43
N ALA A 190 -15.58 6.11 -6.66
CA ALA A 190 -16.44 7.14 -7.28
C ALA A 190 -15.86 8.57 -7.20
N GLY A 191 -14.53 8.70 -7.36
CA GLY A 191 -13.81 9.98 -7.29
C GLY A 191 -13.40 10.42 -5.88
N ASP A 192 -13.91 9.78 -4.83
CA ASP A 192 -13.51 10.07 -3.45
C ASP A 192 -12.30 9.23 -3.02
N LEU A 193 -11.36 9.87 -2.33
CA LEU A 193 -10.27 9.17 -1.66
C LEU A 193 -10.80 8.44 -0.43
N VAL A 194 -10.72 7.11 -0.48
CA VAL A 194 -11.09 6.22 0.61
C VAL A 194 -9.86 5.50 1.14
N GLY A 195 -9.93 5.06 2.38
CA GLY A 195 -8.89 4.27 3.00
C GLY A 195 -9.49 3.22 3.92
N ALA A 196 -8.72 2.18 4.17
CA ALA A 196 -9.07 1.14 5.12
C ALA A 196 -7.83 0.70 5.89
N GLU A 197 -8.03 0.34 7.15
CA GLU A 197 -6.97 -0.26 7.96
C GLU A 197 -6.86 -1.74 7.63
N VAL A 198 -5.62 -2.21 7.60
CA VAL A 198 -5.25 -3.59 7.34
C VAL A 198 -4.42 -4.01 8.53
N ALA A 199 -5.04 -4.67 9.50
CA ALA A 199 -4.39 -5.11 10.71
C ALA A 199 -3.89 -6.54 10.53
N HIS A 200 -2.62 -6.77 10.84
CA HIS A 200 -2.02 -8.09 10.95
C HIS A 200 -0.91 -8.03 12.00
N SER A 201 -0.44 -9.17 12.50
CA SER A 201 0.79 -9.18 13.31
C SER A 201 1.99 -8.76 12.46
N PRO A 202 3.04 -8.15 13.05
CA PRO A 202 4.26 -7.80 12.31
C PRO A 202 4.81 -8.98 11.51
N TRP A 203 5.41 -8.69 10.35
CA TRP A 203 5.88 -9.73 9.46
C TRP A 203 7.09 -10.44 10.05
N LEU A 204 7.07 -11.78 10.04
CA LEU A 204 8.29 -12.57 10.15
C LEU A 204 8.81 -12.82 8.73
N LEU A 205 9.92 -12.18 8.40
CA LEU A 205 10.56 -12.23 7.10
C LEU A 205 11.71 -13.23 7.08
N GLN A 206 11.89 -13.85 5.93
CA GLN A 206 13.04 -14.65 5.55
C GLN A 206 13.57 -14.10 4.22
N THR A 207 14.84 -14.37 3.91
CA THR A 207 15.31 -14.18 2.54
C THR A 207 14.53 -15.12 1.62
N ALA A 208 14.12 -14.65 0.45
CA ALA A 208 13.55 -15.53 -0.58
C ALA A 208 14.63 -15.89 -1.61
N ASP A 209 14.87 -17.18 -1.80
CA ASP A 209 15.45 -17.66 -3.07
C ASP A 209 14.29 -17.69 -4.07
N ALA A 210 14.29 -16.73 -5.00
CA ALA A 210 13.25 -16.60 -6.01
C ALA A 210 13.83 -16.43 -7.41
N SER A 211 13.22 -17.12 -8.37
CA SER A 211 13.37 -16.91 -9.80
C SER A 211 12.08 -16.30 -10.31
N ILE A 212 12.16 -15.12 -10.94
CA ILE A 212 11.02 -14.48 -11.61
C ILE A 212 11.24 -14.69 -13.10
N GLU A 213 10.61 -15.71 -13.66
CA GLU A 213 10.79 -16.08 -15.06
C GLU A 213 10.09 -15.09 -16.01
N LEU A 214 8.99 -14.49 -15.57
CA LEU A 214 8.25 -13.49 -16.34
C LEU A 214 7.62 -12.45 -15.42
N ASN A 215 7.81 -11.17 -15.72
CA ASN A 215 7.09 -10.07 -15.07
C ASN A 215 6.76 -8.98 -16.09
N THR A 216 5.50 -8.94 -16.54
CA THR A 216 4.99 -7.90 -17.42
C THR A 216 3.95 -7.02 -16.73
N LEU A 217 3.86 -7.05 -15.40
CA LEU A 217 2.82 -6.36 -14.63
C LEU A 217 2.92 -4.83 -14.74
N ALA A 218 4.13 -4.29 -14.88
CA ALA A 218 4.36 -2.86 -14.88
C ALA A 218 3.61 -2.18 -16.07
N PRO A 219 2.76 -1.17 -15.81
CA PRO A 219 2.11 -0.42 -16.88
C PRO A 219 3.15 0.40 -17.67
N ALA A 220 2.78 0.82 -18.88
CA ALA A 220 3.63 1.69 -19.68
C ALA A 220 3.93 2.99 -18.93
N GLY A 221 5.21 3.40 -18.91
CA GLY A 221 5.69 4.56 -18.16
C GLY A 221 6.14 4.28 -16.73
N LEU A 222 6.08 3.02 -16.27
CA LEU A 222 6.67 2.59 -15.01
C LEU A 222 7.72 1.51 -15.26
N THR A 223 8.97 1.80 -14.92
CA THR A 223 10.08 0.87 -15.18
C THR A 223 10.48 0.11 -13.91
N LEU A 224 10.37 -1.22 -13.91
CA LEU A 224 10.90 -2.09 -12.85
C LEU A 224 12.27 -2.62 -13.27
N ALA A 225 13.31 -1.80 -13.11
CA ALA A 225 14.67 -2.10 -13.52
C ALA A 225 15.49 -2.76 -12.40
N GLY A 226 16.45 -3.61 -12.79
CA GLY A 226 17.41 -4.23 -11.89
C GLY A 226 16.86 -5.42 -11.10
N LEU A 227 17.67 -5.90 -10.15
CA LEU A 227 17.29 -7.02 -9.29
C LEU A 227 16.34 -6.55 -8.18
N PRO A 228 15.23 -7.27 -7.94
CA PRO A 228 14.36 -6.96 -6.82
C PRO A 228 15.03 -7.29 -5.49
N LEU A 229 14.60 -6.57 -4.45
CA LEU A 229 14.78 -6.99 -3.06
C LEU A 229 13.69 -8.03 -2.73
N LEU A 230 14.12 -9.23 -2.34
CA LEU A 230 13.28 -10.42 -2.25
C LEU A 230 13.15 -10.91 -0.80
N HIS A 231 11.91 -10.99 -0.31
CA HIS A 231 11.60 -11.56 0.99
C HIS A 231 10.49 -12.58 0.90
N PHE A 232 10.53 -13.54 1.81
CA PHE A 232 9.48 -14.52 2.02
C PHE A 232 8.85 -14.34 3.40
N SER A 233 7.55 -14.56 3.52
CA SER A 233 6.92 -14.76 4.81
C SER A 233 5.98 -15.96 4.77
N ARG A 234 5.98 -16.77 5.84
CA ARG A 234 5.07 -17.91 5.95
C ARG A 234 3.61 -17.51 6.00
N GLY A 235 3.32 -16.33 6.54
CA GLY A 235 1.97 -15.83 6.57
C GLY A 235 1.58 -15.14 7.87
N VAL A 236 0.44 -14.47 7.80
CA VAL A 236 -0.20 -13.76 8.91
C VAL A 236 -1.71 -13.90 8.79
N ASP A 237 -2.39 -13.81 9.93
CA ASP A 237 -3.82 -13.53 9.94
C ASP A 237 -4.02 -12.01 9.81
N ALA A 238 -4.89 -11.61 8.91
CA ALA A 238 -5.17 -10.23 8.55
C ALA A 238 -6.66 -9.90 8.75
N VAL A 239 -6.92 -8.69 9.23
CA VAL A 239 -8.26 -8.11 9.34
C VAL A 239 -8.27 -6.81 8.55
N ILE A 240 -9.21 -6.70 7.62
CA ILE A 240 -9.42 -5.51 6.81
C ILE A 240 -10.65 -4.79 7.36
N GLY A 241 -10.45 -3.55 7.78
CA GLY A 241 -11.50 -2.67 8.29
C GLY A 241 -12.44 -2.20 7.18
N ALA A 242 -13.59 -1.66 7.60
CA ALA A 242 -14.51 -1.02 6.67
C ALA A 242 -13.86 0.22 6.00
N PRO A 243 -14.11 0.46 4.71
CA PRO A 243 -13.57 1.63 4.02
C PRO A 243 -14.21 2.91 4.56
N CYS A 244 -13.39 3.90 4.89
CA CYS A 244 -13.82 5.23 5.31
C CYS A 244 -13.28 6.30 4.37
N ARG A 245 -14.01 7.42 4.23
CA ARG A 245 -13.49 8.59 3.51
C ARG A 245 -12.32 9.17 4.30
N VAL A 246 -11.22 9.44 3.60
CA VAL A 246 -10.02 10.04 4.21
C VAL A 246 -10.15 11.56 4.31
N GLY A 247 -11.08 12.13 3.54
CA GLY A 247 -11.37 13.56 3.38
C GLY A 247 -11.73 13.82 1.91
N ALA A 248 -12.50 14.87 1.61
CA ALA A 248 -12.75 15.25 0.22
C ALA A 248 -11.42 15.72 -0.42
N LEU A 249 -11.10 15.22 -1.61
CA LEU A 249 -10.09 15.85 -2.46
C LEU A 249 -10.62 17.25 -2.77
N THR A 250 -10.13 18.29 -2.09
CA THR A 250 -10.50 19.66 -2.42
C THR A 250 -10.06 19.92 -3.85
N HIS A 251 -11.03 19.96 -4.76
CA HIS A 251 -10.87 20.32 -6.15
C HIS A 251 -10.48 21.81 -6.22
N HIS A 252 -9.23 22.15 -5.94
CA HIS A 252 -8.69 23.48 -6.23
C HIS A 252 -8.13 23.48 -7.65
N ALA A 253 -9.06 23.53 -8.60
CA ALA A 253 -8.81 24.01 -9.95
C ALA A 253 -10.10 24.66 -10.47
N ARG A 254 -10.22 25.97 -10.26
CA ARG A 254 -10.88 26.90 -11.20
C ARG A 254 -10.39 28.32 -10.92
N HIS A 255 -9.88 28.90 -11.99
CA HIS A 255 -9.55 30.30 -12.26
C HIS A 255 -10.17 31.39 -11.37
N GLY A 256 -9.30 32.30 -10.90
CA GLY A 256 -9.42 33.73 -11.20
C GLY A 256 -9.94 34.66 -10.12
N ARG A 257 -9.04 35.41 -9.45
CA ARG A 257 -8.90 36.88 -9.62
C ARG A 257 -7.63 37.40 -8.88
N PRO A 258 -7.00 38.49 -9.35
CA PRO A 258 -5.87 39.09 -8.66
C PRO A 258 -6.31 39.76 -7.35
N VAL A 259 -5.40 39.79 -6.39
CA VAL A 259 -5.52 40.52 -5.12
C VAL A 259 -5.67 42.03 -5.42
N PRO A 260 -6.63 42.74 -4.81
CA PRO A 260 -6.71 44.19 -4.93
C PRO A 260 -5.58 44.84 -4.12
N GLU A 261 -4.85 45.74 -4.78
CA GLU A 261 -3.95 46.72 -4.15
C GLU A 261 -4.80 47.86 -3.58
N ALA A 262 -4.81 48.04 -2.24
CA ALA A 262 -4.97 49.34 -1.57
C ALA A 262 -5.03 49.16 -0.04
N ASP A 263 -4.00 49.68 0.64
CA ASP A 263 -4.23 50.62 1.73
C ASP A 263 -2.97 51.50 1.88
N ARG A 264 -2.98 52.64 1.17
CA ARG A 264 -2.17 53.80 1.53
C ARG A 264 -3.03 54.67 2.45
N PRO A 265 -2.52 55.17 3.59
CA PRO A 265 -3.13 56.31 4.24
C PRO A 265 -2.86 57.58 3.42
N ALA A 266 -3.94 58.32 3.15
CA ALA A 266 -3.91 59.63 2.53
C ALA A 266 -3.48 60.71 3.54
N GLY A 267 -2.74 61.71 3.05
CA GLY A 267 -2.80 63.07 3.56
C GLY A 267 -1.54 63.60 4.24
N LEU A 268 -0.66 64.21 3.46
CA LEU A 268 -0.19 65.59 3.70
C LEU A 268 0.39 66.16 2.39
N GLU A 269 -0.36 67.02 1.71
CA GLU A 269 0.17 67.98 0.74
C GLU A 269 0.47 69.32 1.44
N LEU A 270 1.34 70.11 0.79
CA LEU A 270 1.84 71.48 1.03
C LEU A 270 3.34 71.49 1.42
N LEU A 271 4.28 72.11 0.71
CA LEU A 271 4.26 73.20 -0.27
C LEU A 271 5.47 73.13 -1.23
N ALA A 272 5.24 73.66 -2.43
CA ALA A 272 6.23 73.98 -3.46
C ALA A 272 7.20 75.09 -3.02
N GLY A 273 8.34 75.19 -3.72
CA GLY A 273 9.04 76.48 -3.85
C GLY A 273 10.56 76.40 -4.03
N ALA A 274 10.99 76.36 -5.29
CA ALA A 274 12.37 76.61 -5.70
C ALA A 274 12.91 77.96 -5.18
N ARG A 275 14.17 77.99 -4.72
CA ARG A 275 15.07 79.14 -4.88
C ARG A 275 16.54 78.69 -5.02
N ARG A 276 17.22 79.49 -5.83
CA ARG A 276 18.60 79.44 -6.33
C ARG A 276 19.66 79.43 -5.21
N GLY A 277 20.82 78.85 -5.55
CA GLY A 277 22.10 78.97 -4.88
C GLY A 277 23.14 78.20 -5.68
#